data_AF-A0A2A4NJL8-F1
#
_entry.id   AF-A0A2A4NJL8-F1
#
_cell.length_a   1.000
_cell.length_b   1.000
_cell.length_c   1.000
_cell.angle_alpha   90.00
_cell.angle_beta   90.00
_cell.angle_gamma   90.00
#
_symmetry.space_group_name_H-M   'P 1'
#
loop_
_entity.id
_entity.type
_entity.pdbx_description
1 polymer ?
#
loop_
_entity_poly.entity_id
_entity_poly.type
_entity_poly.pdbx_seq_one_letter_code
_entity_poly.pdbx_strand_id
1 'polypeptide(L)'
;MLNLQSKTIYFMERMNGIILKDMKMSELLLTNYSLILILERFAIELGVKEKTIESICKESNVNTEVFLFILNLHNDISYLSKASFDDLDIREIIQYLCRSHVYYTSEVFPAIIKSIHSMSTSNQKPENLMLLRFFEEYKKEVDEHFSYENTIAFPYILSLLAPGKSTKKKNDYSVLAYKEHHDNLEEKLDDLKRLLIQYLPPQNDCVMRRKILIALFEFEKDLMVHALIEDDILIPLVETLEKQMAQ
;
A
#
# COMPACT_ATOMS: atom_id res chain seq x y z
N MET A 1 14.99 5.92 17.05
CA MET A 1 13.94 6.94 17.16
C MET A 1 14.13 7.95 16.04
N LEU A 2 13.68 7.61 14.83
CA LEU A 2 13.63 8.55 13.72
C LEU A 2 12.30 9.31 13.79
N ASN A 3 12.40 10.62 13.71
CA ASN A 3 11.35 11.58 13.99
C ASN A 3 10.23 11.49 12.94
N LEU A 4 8.99 11.21 13.37
CA LEU A 4 7.78 11.19 12.53
C LEU A 4 7.54 12.50 11.76
N GLN A 5 8.22 13.58 12.11
CA GLN A 5 8.07 14.89 11.49
C GLN A 5 8.72 15.05 10.10
N SER A 6 9.52 14.07 9.62
CA SER A 6 10.15 14.19 8.30
C SER A 6 9.38 13.53 7.15
N LYS A 7 8.25 12.86 7.41
CA LYS A 7 7.44 12.14 6.38
C LYS A 7 6.25 12.95 5.82
N THR A 8 6.11 14.25 6.10
CA THR A 8 4.88 15.01 5.76
C THR A 8 5.10 16.12 4.74
N ILE A 9 5.43 15.81 3.48
CA ILE A 9 5.25 16.77 2.38
C ILE A 9 4.88 16.00 1.12
N TYR A 10 3.57 15.82 0.85
CA TYR A 10 2.89 15.80 -0.46
C TYR A 10 1.39 15.49 -0.22
N PHE A 11 0.63 16.49 0.22
CA PHE A 11 -0.83 16.39 0.32
C PHE A 11 -1.48 17.18 -0.81
N MET A 12 -2.01 16.48 -1.82
CA MET A 12 -3.08 17.02 -2.65
C MET A 12 -4.40 16.82 -1.88
N GLU A 13 -5.07 17.95 -1.61
CA GLU A 13 -6.41 18.13 -1.02
C GLU A 13 -6.86 17.04 -0.02
N ARG A 14 -6.36 17.11 1.22
CA ARG A 14 -7.04 16.45 2.35
C ARG A 14 -8.47 16.99 2.41
N MET A 15 -9.45 16.11 2.56
CA MET A 15 -10.73 16.58 3.06
C MET A 15 -10.55 17.07 4.50
N ASN A 16 -11.11 18.24 4.81
CA ASN A 16 -11.20 18.72 6.18
C ASN A 16 -12.21 17.86 6.95
N GLY A 17 -11.73 16.82 7.62
CA GLY A 17 -12.54 16.03 8.56
C GLY A 17 -12.30 14.52 8.50
N ILE A 18 -12.81 13.84 9.52
CA ILE A 18 -12.83 12.38 9.61
C ILE A 18 -13.98 11.87 8.74
N ILE A 19 -13.71 10.85 7.94
CA ILE A 19 -14.69 10.12 7.13
C ILE A 19 -15.55 9.26 8.08
N LEU A 20 -16.87 9.45 8.04
CA LEU A 20 -17.84 8.77 8.88
C LEU A 20 -18.73 7.83 8.07
N LYS A 21 -19.23 6.78 8.74
CA LYS A 21 -19.97 5.67 8.12
C LYS A 21 -21.28 6.04 7.44
N ASP A 22 -21.89 7.15 7.87
CA ASP A 22 -23.16 7.70 7.36
C ASP A 22 -22.95 8.66 6.18
N MET A 23 -21.72 9.05 5.87
CA MET A 23 -21.39 9.83 4.68
C MET A 23 -21.69 9.04 3.41
N LYS A 24 -22.12 9.74 2.36
CA LYS A 24 -22.31 9.13 1.03
C LYS A 24 -20.98 8.90 0.35
N MET A 25 -20.79 7.69 -0.19
CA MET A 25 -19.55 7.36 -0.88
C MET A 25 -19.38 8.17 -2.17
N SER A 26 -20.45 8.46 -2.90
CA SER A 26 -20.38 9.28 -4.13
C SER A 26 -19.80 10.68 -3.88
N GLU A 27 -20.25 11.35 -2.82
CA GLU A 27 -19.78 12.69 -2.44
C GLU A 27 -18.29 12.67 -2.03
N LEU A 28 -17.86 11.60 -1.34
CA LEU A 28 -16.45 11.39 -0.98
C LEU A 28 -15.57 11.16 -2.21
N LEU A 29 -15.97 10.30 -3.15
CA LEU A 29 -15.17 10.01 -4.34
C LEU A 29 -15.06 11.23 -5.28
N LEU A 30 -16.08 12.10 -5.30
CA LEU A 30 -16.06 13.35 -6.07
C LEU A 30 -15.10 14.39 -5.49
N THR A 31 -14.81 14.32 -4.20
CA THR A 31 -13.92 15.27 -3.50
C THR A 31 -12.52 14.72 -3.27
N ASN A 32 -12.38 13.40 -3.21
CA ASN A 32 -11.09 12.71 -3.07
C ASN A 32 -11.06 11.45 -3.95
N TYR A 33 -10.59 11.63 -5.19
CA TYR A 33 -10.51 10.54 -6.16
C TYR A 33 -9.51 9.45 -5.77
N SER A 34 -8.56 9.72 -4.88
CA SER A 34 -7.58 8.72 -4.45
C SER A 34 -8.21 7.55 -3.69
N LEU A 35 -9.42 7.75 -3.13
CA LEU A 35 -10.16 6.71 -2.43
C LEU A 35 -10.74 5.64 -3.37
N ILE A 36 -10.85 5.91 -4.68
CA ILE A 36 -11.37 4.95 -5.67
C ILE A 36 -10.63 3.62 -5.60
N LEU A 37 -9.30 3.67 -5.53
CA LEU A 37 -8.45 2.48 -5.48
C LEU A 37 -8.71 1.64 -4.22
N ILE A 38 -9.09 2.28 -3.11
CA ILE A 38 -9.40 1.58 -1.86
C ILE A 38 -10.66 0.74 -2.03
N LEU A 39 -11.69 1.24 -2.74
CA LEU A 39 -12.90 0.46 -3.00
C LEU A 39 -12.57 -0.86 -3.74
N GLU A 40 -11.75 -0.78 -4.78
CA GLU A 40 -11.34 -1.96 -5.57
C GLU A 40 -10.59 -2.98 -4.70
N ARG A 41 -9.73 -2.52 -3.79
CA ARG A 41 -9.04 -3.38 -2.81
C ARG A 41 -9.98 -4.04 -1.80
N PHE A 42 -11.19 -3.53 -1.61
CA PHE A 42 -12.23 -4.19 -0.83
C PHE A 42 -13.26 -4.93 -1.69
N ALA A 43 -13.03 -5.07 -3.02
CA ALA A 43 -13.98 -5.65 -3.98
C ALA A 43 -15.33 -4.90 -4.00
N ILE A 44 -15.28 -3.60 -3.74
CA ILE A 44 -16.41 -2.70 -3.90
C ILE A 44 -16.30 -2.09 -5.31
N GLU A 45 -17.30 -2.36 -6.15
CA GLU A 45 -17.35 -1.80 -7.51
C GLU A 45 -17.80 -0.33 -7.50
N LEU A 46 -17.35 0.42 -8.50
CA LEU A 46 -17.89 1.75 -8.80
C LEU A 46 -19.37 1.70 -9.18
N GLY A 47 -20.05 2.85 -9.12
CA GLY A 47 -21.51 2.91 -9.26
C GLY A 47 -22.24 2.79 -7.92
N VAL A 48 -21.63 3.34 -6.86
CA VAL A 48 -22.11 3.34 -5.46
C VAL A 48 -23.44 4.09 -5.23
N LYS A 49 -23.89 4.90 -6.21
CA LYS A 49 -25.12 5.73 -6.13
C LYS A 49 -25.09 6.64 -4.89
N GLU A 50 -26.26 6.91 -4.31
CA GLU A 50 -26.42 7.74 -3.11
C GLU A 50 -26.26 6.94 -1.79
N LYS A 51 -25.61 5.77 -1.84
CA LYS A 51 -25.46 4.90 -0.66
C LYS A 51 -24.41 5.44 0.31
N THR A 52 -24.67 5.23 1.59
CA THR A 52 -23.70 5.49 2.66
C THR A 52 -22.58 4.46 2.64
N ILE A 53 -21.44 4.80 3.25
CA ILE A 53 -20.33 3.85 3.43
C ILE A 53 -20.82 2.58 4.14
N GLU A 54 -21.55 2.73 5.25
CA GLU A 54 -22.05 1.58 6.02
C GLU A 54 -22.96 0.67 5.17
N SER A 55 -23.81 1.25 4.33
CA SER A 55 -24.68 0.47 3.44
C SER A 55 -23.88 -0.32 2.42
N ILE A 56 -22.83 0.27 1.84
CA ILE A 56 -21.97 -0.38 0.85
C ILE A 56 -21.20 -1.53 1.51
N CYS A 57 -20.58 -1.30 2.65
CA CYS A 57 -19.83 -2.34 3.37
C CYS A 57 -20.72 -3.53 3.72
N LYS A 58 -21.95 -3.28 4.20
CA LYS A 58 -22.93 -4.34 4.50
C LYS A 58 -23.29 -5.18 3.28
N GLU A 59 -23.51 -4.55 2.13
CA GLU A 59 -23.86 -5.25 0.87
C GLU A 59 -22.67 -6.03 0.30
N SER A 60 -21.46 -5.51 0.44
CA SER A 60 -20.22 -6.13 -0.02
C SER A 60 -19.62 -7.13 0.97
N ASN A 61 -20.25 -7.34 2.13
CA ASN A 61 -19.74 -8.18 3.22
C ASN A 61 -18.31 -7.81 3.64
N VAL A 62 -18.08 -6.51 3.79
CA VAL A 62 -16.83 -5.85 4.20
C VAL A 62 -17.00 -5.34 5.63
N ASN A 63 -15.98 -5.51 6.48
CA ASN A 63 -16.00 -4.91 7.81
C ASN A 63 -15.94 -3.39 7.68
N THR A 64 -17.01 -2.73 8.13
CA THR A 64 -17.15 -1.27 8.00
C THR A 64 -16.07 -0.52 8.77
N GLU A 65 -15.63 -1.02 9.93
CA GLU A 65 -14.62 -0.36 10.75
C GLU A 65 -13.22 -0.45 10.11
N VAL A 66 -12.86 -1.63 9.59
CA VAL A 66 -11.60 -1.81 8.82
C VAL A 66 -11.61 -0.90 7.59
N PHE A 67 -12.70 -0.90 6.82
CA PHE A 67 -12.81 -0.07 5.63
C PHE A 67 -12.69 1.43 5.96
N LEU A 68 -13.43 1.91 6.98
CA LEU A 68 -13.35 3.31 7.42
C LEU A 68 -11.99 3.70 7.93
N PHE A 69 -11.32 2.81 8.67
CA PHE A 69 -9.98 3.07 9.15
C PHE A 69 -9.02 3.27 7.97
N ILE A 70 -9.05 2.37 6.98
CA ILE A 70 -8.18 2.47 5.80
C ILE A 70 -8.50 3.73 4.98
N LEU A 71 -9.78 4.07 4.77
CA LEU A 71 -10.18 5.32 4.10
C LEU A 71 -9.62 6.55 4.84
N ASN A 72 -9.77 6.59 6.17
CA ASN A 72 -9.30 7.70 6.98
C ASN A 72 -7.77 7.78 7.03
N LEU A 73 -7.07 6.65 7.05
CA LEU A 73 -5.60 6.61 7.03
C LEU A 73 -5.04 7.18 5.72
N HIS A 74 -5.70 6.88 4.59
CA HIS A 74 -5.37 7.46 3.28
C HIS A 74 -5.73 8.96 3.16
N ASN A 75 -6.73 9.42 3.91
CA ASN A 75 -7.08 10.84 4.00
C ASN A 75 -6.11 11.62 4.91
N ASP A 76 -5.78 11.07 6.08
CA ASP A 76 -4.85 11.63 7.06
C ASP A 76 -4.15 10.53 7.87
N ILE A 77 -2.84 10.40 7.67
CA ILE A 77 -2.01 9.40 8.36
C ILE A 77 -2.04 9.52 9.90
N SER A 78 -2.42 10.67 10.46
CA SER A 78 -2.60 10.82 11.92
C SER A 78 -3.72 9.94 12.49
N TYR A 79 -4.62 9.45 11.62
CA TYR A 79 -5.66 8.51 12.00
C TYR A 79 -5.12 7.15 12.46
N LEU A 80 -3.84 6.85 12.21
CA LEU A 80 -3.16 5.66 12.72
C LEU A 80 -3.33 5.49 14.24
N SER A 81 -3.34 6.60 14.99
CA SER A 81 -3.57 6.62 16.45
C SER A 81 -4.94 6.11 16.90
N LYS A 82 -5.87 5.90 15.95
CA LYS A 82 -7.22 5.36 16.18
C LYS A 82 -7.33 3.87 15.87
N ALA A 83 -6.23 3.21 15.50
CA ALA A 83 -6.21 1.78 15.23
C ALA A 83 -6.70 1.00 16.46
N SER A 84 -7.73 0.20 16.26
CA SER A 84 -8.33 -0.67 17.28
C SER A 84 -8.95 -1.85 16.56
N PHE A 85 -8.24 -2.98 16.57
CA PHE A 85 -8.58 -4.15 15.77
C PHE A 85 -8.51 -5.42 16.60
N ASP A 86 -9.27 -6.42 16.19
CA ASP A 86 -9.26 -7.76 16.74
C ASP A 86 -8.82 -8.82 15.70
N ASP A 87 -8.87 -10.09 16.10
CA ASP A 87 -8.44 -11.23 15.30
C ASP A 87 -9.21 -11.38 13.98
N LEU A 88 -10.47 -10.95 13.93
CA LEU A 88 -11.30 -11.02 12.73
C LEU A 88 -10.85 -9.99 11.69
N ASP A 89 -10.39 -8.83 12.15
CA ASP A 89 -9.93 -7.73 11.30
C ASP A 89 -8.60 -8.05 10.58
N ILE A 90 -7.73 -8.84 11.21
CA ILE A 90 -6.43 -9.24 10.64
C ILE A 90 -6.58 -9.89 9.27
N ARG A 91 -7.60 -10.74 9.11
CA ARG A 91 -7.85 -11.42 7.83
C ARG A 91 -8.17 -10.42 6.71
N GLU A 92 -8.95 -9.40 7.02
CA GLU A 92 -9.37 -8.39 6.06
C GLU A 92 -8.24 -7.41 5.74
N ILE A 93 -7.45 -7.03 6.75
CA ILE A 93 -6.21 -6.25 6.56
C ILE A 93 -5.24 -6.99 5.62
N ILE A 94 -4.98 -8.28 5.86
CA ILE A 94 -4.12 -9.08 4.99
C ILE A 94 -4.68 -9.14 3.56
N GLN A 95 -6.00 -9.31 3.39
CA GLN A 95 -6.61 -9.31 2.05
C GLN A 95 -6.42 -7.97 1.33
N TYR A 96 -6.54 -6.85 2.05
CA TYR A 96 -6.27 -5.52 1.54
C TYR A 96 -4.81 -5.36 1.09
N LEU A 97 -3.84 -5.80 1.91
CA LEU A 97 -2.41 -5.75 1.58
C LEU A 97 -2.10 -6.61 0.34
N CYS A 98 -2.57 -7.86 0.29
CA CYS A 98 -2.43 -8.74 -0.87
C CYS A 98 -2.97 -8.12 -2.17
N ARG A 99 -4.12 -7.45 -2.12
CA ARG A 99 -4.70 -6.78 -3.29
C ARG A 99 -3.92 -5.53 -3.70
N SER A 100 -3.27 -4.87 -2.73
CA SER A 100 -2.31 -3.81 -3.03
C SER A 100 -1.12 -4.37 -3.81
N HIS A 101 -0.57 -5.53 -3.41
CA HIS A 101 0.50 -6.21 -4.16
C HIS A 101 0.11 -6.52 -5.60
N VAL A 102 -1.10 -7.05 -5.80
CA VAL A 102 -1.62 -7.32 -7.15
C VAL A 102 -1.65 -6.03 -7.97
N TYR A 103 -2.25 -4.96 -7.44
CA TYR A 103 -2.33 -3.67 -8.13
C TYR A 103 -0.94 -3.13 -8.54
N TYR A 104 0.02 -3.14 -7.61
CA TYR A 104 1.38 -2.65 -7.89
C TYR A 104 2.06 -3.44 -9.02
N THR A 105 1.99 -4.76 -8.91
CA THR A 105 2.68 -5.67 -9.83
C THR A 105 2.02 -5.77 -11.21
N SER A 106 0.69 -5.71 -11.28
CA SER A 106 -0.05 -5.87 -12.54
C SER A 106 -0.31 -4.57 -13.28
N GLU A 107 -0.31 -3.42 -12.59
CA GLU A 107 -0.72 -2.14 -13.19
C GLU A 107 0.37 -1.07 -13.08
N VAL A 108 0.82 -0.77 -11.86
CA VAL A 108 1.74 0.35 -11.61
C VAL A 108 3.10 0.12 -12.28
N PHE A 109 3.75 -1.01 -11.99
CA PHE A 109 5.08 -1.28 -12.55
C PHE A 109 5.06 -1.40 -14.07
N PRO A 110 4.12 -2.12 -14.71
CA PRO A 110 4.00 -2.14 -16.17
C PRO A 110 3.76 -0.77 -16.79
N ALA A 111 2.95 0.10 -16.15
CA ALA A 111 2.70 1.45 -16.64
C ALA A 111 3.95 2.34 -16.59
N ILE A 112 4.75 2.24 -15.54
CA ILE A 112 6.02 2.95 -15.40
C ILE A 112 7.01 2.46 -16.46
N ILE A 113 7.22 1.14 -16.60
CA ILE A 113 8.12 0.53 -17.60
C ILE A 113 7.73 0.97 -19.02
N LYS A 114 6.44 0.90 -19.35
CA LYS A 114 5.92 1.35 -20.65
C LYS A 114 6.21 2.83 -20.89
N SER A 115 6.09 3.65 -19.86
CA SER A 115 6.37 5.10 -19.95
C SER A 115 7.87 5.36 -20.13
N ILE A 116 8.74 4.62 -19.43
CA ILE A 116 10.21 4.69 -19.60
C ILE A 116 10.61 4.31 -21.02
N HIS A 117 10.09 3.21 -21.56
CA HIS A 117 10.31 2.85 -22.97
C HIS A 117 9.84 3.92 -23.96
N SER A 118 8.78 4.64 -23.61
CA SER A 118 8.23 5.69 -24.47
C SER A 118 8.97 7.03 -24.35
N MET A 119 9.91 7.20 -23.42
CA MET A 119 10.63 8.47 -23.20
C MET A 119 11.54 8.89 -24.37
N SER A 120 11.93 7.99 -25.28
CA SER A 120 12.75 8.38 -26.45
C SER A 120 12.22 7.76 -27.74
N THR A 121 12.21 8.56 -28.80
CA THR A 121 11.96 8.09 -30.17
C THR A 121 13.10 7.22 -30.71
N SER A 122 14.29 7.28 -30.10
CA SER A 122 15.38 6.32 -30.29
C SER A 122 15.57 5.49 -29.01
N ASN A 123 15.17 4.23 -29.06
CA ASN A 123 15.11 3.29 -27.93
C ASN A 123 16.49 2.89 -27.34
N GLN A 124 17.54 3.71 -27.51
CA GLN A 124 18.93 3.34 -27.26
C GLN A 124 19.79 4.44 -26.62
N LYS A 125 19.18 5.49 -26.08
CA LYS A 125 19.96 6.49 -25.32
C LYS A 125 20.42 5.88 -23.98
N PRO A 126 21.71 6.00 -23.62
CA PRO A 126 22.26 5.40 -22.40
C PRO A 126 21.48 5.77 -21.13
N GLU A 127 20.96 6.99 -21.07
CA GLU A 127 20.21 7.50 -19.92
C GLU A 127 18.89 6.75 -19.70
N ASN A 128 18.17 6.41 -20.77
CA ASN A 128 16.91 5.69 -20.68
C ASN A 128 17.14 4.22 -20.30
N LEU A 129 18.23 3.61 -20.80
CA LEU A 129 18.62 2.25 -20.41
C LEU A 129 19.02 2.20 -18.94
N MET A 130 19.70 3.24 -18.44
CA MET A 130 20.04 3.38 -17.03
C MET A 130 18.77 3.51 -16.17
N LEU A 131 17.84 4.38 -16.57
CA LEU A 131 16.57 4.56 -15.87
C LEU A 131 15.75 3.27 -15.82
N LEU A 132 15.67 2.54 -16.94
CA LEU A 132 14.97 1.27 -17.00
C LEU A 132 15.60 0.24 -16.08
N ARG A 133 16.93 0.07 -16.13
CA ARG A 133 17.64 -0.87 -15.27
C ARG A 133 17.43 -0.56 -13.79
N PHE A 134 17.54 0.72 -13.41
CA PHE A 134 17.29 1.15 -12.04
C PHE A 134 15.87 0.76 -11.60
N PHE A 135 14.86 1.03 -12.43
CA PHE A 135 13.49 0.69 -12.10
C PHE A 135 13.23 -0.83 -12.08
N GLU A 136 13.86 -1.60 -12.97
CA GLU A 136 13.76 -3.07 -12.97
C GLU A 136 14.41 -3.69 -11.73
N GLU A 137 15.54 -3.16 -11.28
CA GLU A 137 16.20 -3.56 -10.03
C GLU A 137 15.31 -3.24 -8.83
N TYR A 138 14.78 -2.02 -8.76
CA TYR A 138 13.82 -1.61 -7.73
C TYR A 138 12.60 -2.52 -7.69
N LYS A 139 11.96 -2.74 -8.85
CA LYS A 139 10.80 -3.62 -9.00
C LYS A 139 11.11 -5.03 -8.50
N LYS A 140 12.28 -5.57 -8.82
CA LYS A 140 12.66 -6.92 -8.42
C LYS A 140 12.69 -7.07 -6.90
N GLU A 141 13.26 -6.11 -6.19
CA GLU A 141 13.31 -6.12 -4.73
C GLU A 141 11.91 -6.04 -4.11
N VAL A 142 11.05 -5.16 -4.64
CA VAL A 142 9.67 -5.05 -4.18
C VAL A 142 8.87 -6.33 -4.46
N ASP A 143 9.05 -6.95 -5.63
CA ASP A 143 8.41 -8.22 -5.97
C ASP A 143 8.88 -9.36 -5.04
N GLU A 144 10.17 -9.40 -4.69
CA GLU A 144 10.73 -10.37 -3.74
C GLU A 144 10.14 -10.18 -2.34
N HIS A 145 9.99 -8.94 -1.89
CA HIS A 145 9.33 -8.59 -0.63
C HIS A 145 7.86 -9.04 -0.61
N PHE A 146 7.06 -8.62 -1.60
CA PHE A 146 5.65 -9.05 -1.69
C PHE A 146 5.50 -10.57 -1.84
N SER A 147 6.44 -11.24 -2.52
CA SER A 147 6.45 -12.69 -2.62
C SER A 147 6.65 -13.35 -1.27
N TYR A 148 7.61 -12.86 -0.48
CA TYR A 148 7.85 -13.35 0.88
C TYR A 148 6.62 -13.18 1.76
N GLU A 149 5.96 -12.02 1.72
CA GLU A 149 4.76 -11.77 2.50
C GLU A 149 3.60 -12.69 2.11
N ASN A 150 3.30 -12.76 0.81
CA ASN A 150 2.19 -13.55 0.29
C ASN A 150 2.38 -15.06 0.49
N THR A 151 3.62 -15.55 0.52
CA THR A 151 3.92 -16.99 0.56
C THR A 151 4.39 -17.50 1.91
N ILE A 152 4.94 -16.64 2.77
CA ILE A 152 5.49 -17.01 4.08
C ILE A 152 4.77 -16.25 5.21
N ALA A 153 4.87 -14.92 5.24
CA ALA A 153 4.44 -14.12 6.39
C ALA A 153 2.92 -14.16 6.59
N PHE A 154 2.14 -13.78 5.58
CA PHE A 154 0.67 -13.76 5.67
C PHE A 154 0.07 -15.16 5.88
N PRO A 155 0.52 -16.23 5.19
CA PRO A 155 0.07 -17.58 5.50
C PRO A 155 0.37 -18.01 6.94
N TYR A 156 1.53 -17.62 7.48
CA TYR A 156 1.85 -17.86 8.89
C TYR A 156 0.85 -17.14 9.81
N ILE A 157 0.64 -15.84 9.61
CA ILE A 157 -0.28 -15.03 10.42
C ILE A 157 -1.70 -15.61 10.39
N LEU A 158 -2.20 -15.92 9.20
CA LEU A 158 -3.52 -16.54 9.03
C LEU A 158 -3.63 -17.91 9.72
N SER A 159 -2.51 -18.62 9.88
CA SER A 159 -2.48 -19.91 10.57
C SER A 159 -2.66 -19.79 12.08
N LEU A 160 -2.31 -18.64 12.68
CA LEU A 160 -2.51 -18.32 14.10
C LEU A 160 -4.00 -18.13 14.42
N LEU A 161 -4.77 -17.62 13.46
CA LEU A 161 -6.22 -17.39 13.60
C LEU A 161 -7.07 -18.66 13.48
N ALA A 162 -6.47 -19.82 13.17
CA ALA A 162 -7.22 -21.04 12.90
C ALA A 162 -7.69 -21.72 14.21
N PRO A 163 -9.01 -22.01 14.37
CA PRO A 163 -9.53 -22.61 15.59
C PRO A 163 -8.96 -24.01 15.85
N GLY A 164 -8.63 -24.30 17.12
CA GLY A 164 -8.26 -25.63 17.59
C GLY A 164 -6.81 -26.06 17.37
N LYS A 165 -5.90 -25.16 16.95
CA LYS A 165 -4.47 -25.50 16.83
C LYS A 165 -3.71 -25.25 18.12
N SER A 166 -3.41 -26.35 18.81
CA SER A 166 -2.37 -26.42 19.83
C SER A 166 -1.00 -26.07 19.22
N THR A 167 -0.25 -25.26 19.96
CA THR A 167 1.09 -24.69 19.78
C THR A 167 2.25 -25.69 19.60
N LYS A 168 2.01 -26.84 18.96
CA LYS A 168 3.00 -27.91 18.79
C LYS A 168 3.53 -28.09 17.37
N LYS A 169 3.65 -27.01 16.59
CA LYS A 169 4.70 -26.97 15.58
C LYS A 169 5.70 -25.90 15.98
N LYS A 170 6.93 -26.35 16.27
CA LYS A 170 8.14 -25.57 16.04
C LYS A 170 8.11 -25.11 14.58
N ASN A 171 7.44 -24.01 14.29
CA ASN A 171 7.84 -23.19 13.19
C ASN A 171 8.86 -22.24 13.81
N ASP A 172 10.10 -22.25 13.30
CA ASP A 172 11.13 -21.26 13.68
C ASP A 172 10.79 -19.85 13.17
N TYR A 173 9.54 -19.65 12.71
CA TYR A 173 9.03 -18.42 12.16
C TYR A 173 8.12 -17.72 13.16
N SER A 174 8.28 -16.41 13.27
CA SER A 174 7.50 -15.51 14.10
C SER A 174 7.33 -14.18 13.38
N VAL A 175 6.43 -13.35 13.87
CA VAL A 175 6.28 -11.97 13.40
C VAL A 175 7.57 -11.16 13.56
N LEU A 176 8.46 -11.53 14.49
CA LEU A 176 9.79 -10.92 14.59
C LEU A 176 10.64 -11.20 13.34
N ALA A 177 10.59 -12.42 12.80
CA ALA A 177 11.29 -12.76 11.56
C ALA A 177 10.71 -12.03 10.35
N TYR A 178 9.41 -11.74 10.36
CA TYR A 178 8.77 -10.87 9.38
C TYR A 178 9.30 -9.43 9.48
N LYS A 179 9.29 -8.86 10.69
CA LYS A 179 9.79 -7.50 10.96
C LYS A 179 11.25 -7.31 10.60
N GLU A 180 12.11 -8.31 10.84
CA GLU A 180 13.53 -8.25 10.46
C GLU A 180 13.76 -8.30 8.94
N HIS A 181 12.79 -8.78 8.17
CA HIS A 181 12.81 -8.79 6.69
C HIS A 181 12.18 -7.54 6.06
N HIS A 182 11.61 -6.63 6.85
CA HIS A 182 10.96 -5.43 6.33
C HIS A 182 12.03 -4.39 5.95
N ASP A 183 12.26 -4.27 4.64
CA ASP A 183 13.19 -3.30 4.05
C ASP A 183 12.47 -1.98 3.78
N ASN A 184 13.20 -0.86 3.87
CA ASN A 184 12.66 0.46 3.55
C ASN A 184 12.61 0.65 2.01
N LEU A 185 11.57 0.09 1.39
CA LEU A 185 11.35 0.11 -0.06
C LEU A 185 11.07 1.52 -0.58
N GLU A 186 10.69 2.48 0.26
CA GLU A 186 10.36 3.84 -0.14
C GLU A 186 11.62 4.68 -0.44
N GLU A 187 12.75 4.44 0.24
CA GLU A 187 13.97 5.25 0.08
C GLU A 187 14.49 5.27 -1.37
N LYS A 188 14.41 4.14 -2.08
CA LYS A 188 14.90 4.03 -3.46
C LYS A 188 14.04 4.77 -4.49
N LEU A 189 12.77 5.04 -4.18
CA LEU A 189 11.91 5.86 -5.04
C LEU A 189 12.38 7.31 -5.08
N ASP A 190 12.97 7.79 -3.99
CA ASP A 190 13.47 9.16 -3.87
C ASP A 190 14.64 9.41 -4.83
N ASP A 191 15.55 8.45 -4.96
CA ASP A 191 16.65 8.48 -5.91
C ASP A 191 16.14 8.48 -7.36
N LEU A 192 15.14 7.66 -7.68
CA LEU A 192 14.55 7.61 -9.02
C LEU A 192 13.88 8.92 -9.42
N LYS A 193 13.11 9.52 -8.50
CA LYS A 193 12.50 10.84 -8.73
C LYS A 193 13.57 11.91 -8.91
N ARG A 194 14.63 11.90 -8.09
CA ARG A 194 15.77 12.85 -8.22
C ARG A 194 16.48 12.67 -9.56
N LEU A 195 16.70 11.43 -10.01
CA LEU A 195 17.26 11.13 -11.33
C LEU A 195 16.46 11.82 -12.44
N LEU A 196 15.13 11.65 -12.44
CA LEU A 196 14.22 12.23 -13.44
C LEU A 196 14.14 13.77 -13.38
N ILE A 197 14.21 14.36 -12.18
CA ILE A 197 14.00 15.80 -11.97
C ILE A 197 15.31 16.60 -12.12
N GLN A 198 16.40 16.12 -11.52
CA GLN A 198 17.61 16.91 -11.29
C GLN A 198 18.76 16.53 -12.25
N TYR A 199 18.84 15.26 -12.64
CA TYR A 199 20.04 14.74 -13.30
C TYR A 199 19.85 14.43 -14.78
N LEU A 200 18.68 13.94 -15.19
CA LEU A 200 18.41 13.63 -16.60
C LEU A 200 18.21 14.91 -17.41
N PRO A 201 19.00 15.15 -18.48
CA PRO A 201 18.83 16.34 -19.32
C PRO A 201 17.49 16.30 -20.06
N PRO A 202 16.92 17.45 -20.46
CA PRO A 202 15.70 17.48 -21.28
C PRO A 202 15.94 16.79 -22.63
N GLN A 203 15.04 15.88 -23.04
CA GLN A 203 15.19 15.13 -24.30
C GLN A 203 13.93 15.11 -25.16
N ASN A 204 13.10 16.17 -25.11
CA ASN A 204 11.76 16.22 -25.72
C ASN A 204 10.82 15.12 -25.20
N ASP A 205 11.03 14.70 -23.95
CA ASP A 205 10.39 13.58 -23.25
C ASP A 205 9.41 14.03 -22.15
N CYS A 206 9.14 15.33 -22.05
CA CYS A 206 8.42 15.94 -20.94
C CYS A 206 7.09 15.26 -20.60
N VAL A 207 6.33 14.80 -21.60
CA VAL A 207 5.06 14.11 -21.38
C VAL A 207 5.28 12.76 -20.67
N MET A 208 6.25 11.96 -21.11
CA MET A 208 6.53 10.65 -20.50
C MET A 208 7.20 10.81 -19.15
N ARG A 209 8.15 11.75 -19.04
CA ARG A 209 8.79 12.10 -17.77
C ARG A 209 7.76 12.51 -16.72
N ARG A 210 6.78 13.36 -17.09
CA ARG A 210 5.68 13.74 -16.19
C ARG A 210 4.84 12.53 -15.78
N LYS A 211 4.48 11.64 -16.71
CA LYS A 211 3.70 10.43 -16.40
C LYS A 211 4.42 9.52 -15.41
N ILE A 212 5.72 9.29 -15.60
CA ILE A 212 6.53 8.48 -14.69
C ILE A 212 6.58 9.13 -13.32
N LEU A 213 6.86 10.43 -13.24
CA LEU A 213 6.93 11.13 -11.96
C LEU A 213 5.61 11.06 -11.19
N ILE A 214 4.47 11.32 -11.85
CA ILE A 214 3.15 11.21 -11.20
C ILE A 214 2.93 9.79 -10.67
N ALA A 215 3.17 8.76 -11.49
CA ALA A 215 3.01 7.38 -11.07
C ALA A 215 3.94 7.01 -9.89
N LEU A 216 5.17 7.51 -9.85
CA LEU A 216 6.10 7.28 -8.74
C LEU A 216 5.64 7.97 -7.45
N PHE A 217 5.14 9.21 -7.52
CA PHE A 217 4.62 9.90 -6.34
C PHE A 217 3.35 9.24 -5.80
N GLU A 218 2.45 8.82 -6.68
CA GLU A 218 1.22 8.11 -6.30
C GLU A 218 1.54 6.75 -5.67
N PHE A 219 2.44 5.99 -6.30
CA PHE A 219 2.90 4.70 -5.78
C PHE A 219 3.62 4.83 -4.43
N GLU A 220 4.55 5.78 -4.28
CA GLU A 220 5.25 6.03 -3.02
C GLU A 220 4.28 6.35 -1.89
N LYS A 221 3.29 7.23 -2.13
CA LYS A 221 2.29 7.60 -1.13
C LYS A 221 1.52 6.38 -0.66
N ASP A 222 1.10 5.55 -1.59
CA ASP A 222 0.28 4.37 -1.32
C ASP A 222 1.10 3.26 -0.64
N LEU A 223 2.35 3.06 -1.07
CA LEU A 223 3.31 2.14 -0.45
C LEU A 223 3.65 2.57 0.99
N MET A 224 3.77 3.87 1.25
CA MET A 224 3.98 4.37 2.61
C MET A 224 2.79 4.04 3.53
N VAL A 225 1.54 4.20 3.06
CA VAL A 225 0.36 3.83 3.87
C VAL A 225 0.30 2.31 4.07
N HIS A 226 0.68 1.54 3.05
CA HIS A 226 0.81 0.09 3.12
C HIS A 226 1.81 -0.34 4.21
N ALA A 227 3.03 0.22 4.20
CA ALA A 227 4.04 -0.05 5.22
C ALA A 227 3.57 0.34 6.63
N LEU A 228 2.87 1.48 6.79
CA LEU A 228 2.27 1.86 8.07
C LEU A 228 1.25 0.83 8.59
N ILE A 229 0.46 0.23 7.70
CA ILE A 229 -0.49 -0.82 8.10
C ILE A 229 0.25 -2.07 8.56
N GLU A 230 1.37 -2.41 7.93
CA GLU A 230 2.18 -3.57 8.33
C GLU A 230 2.88 -3.33 9.66
N ASP A 231 3.65 -2.26 9.75
CA ASP A 231 4.53 -1.93 10.87
C ASP A 231 3.78 -1.57 12.15
N ASP A 232 2.75 -0.73 12.02
CA ASP A 232 2.10 -0.11 13.17
C ASP A 232 0.76 -0.77 13.52
N ILE A 233 0.27 -1.71 12.70
CA ILE A 233 -1.01 -2.38 12.93
C ILE A 233 -0.86 -3.91 12.91
N LEU A 234 -0.51 -4.47 11.75
CA LEU A 234 -0.49 -5.93 11.57
C LEU A 234 0.54 -6.59 12.50
N ILE A 235 1.78 -6.10 12.50
CA ILE A 235 2.85 -6.66 13.32
C ILE A 235 2.49 -6.61 14.82
N PRO A 236 2.08 -5.46 15.42
CA PRO A 236 1.67 -5.39 16.82
C PRO A 236 0.51 -6.30 17.21
N LEU A 237 -0.49 -6.46 16.32
CA LEU A 237 -1.60 -7.38 16.55
C LEU A 237 -1.12 -8.83 16.62
N VAL A 238 -0.25 -9.22 15.69
CA VAL A 238 0.30 -10.59 15.64
C VAL A 238 1.23 -10.86 16.82
N GLU A 239 2.06 -9.89 17.23
CA GLU A 239 2.87 -10.03 18.46
C GLU A 239 2.00 -10.31 19.69
N THR A 240 0.82 -9.69 19.76
CA THR A 240 -0.14 -9.90 20.85
C THR A 240 -0.74 -11.31 20.78
N LEU A 241 -1.12 -11.77 19.58
CA LEU A 241 -1.62 -13.12 19.34
C LEU A 241 -0.60 -14.19 19.73
N GLU A 242 0.65 -14.05 19.27
CA GLU A 242 1.73 -14.99 19.60
C GLU A 242 1.93 -15.10 21.12
N LYS A 243 1.89 -13.97 21.85
CA LYS A 243 2.01 -13.94 23.32
C LYS A 243 0.85 -14.65 24.01
N GLN A 244 -0.38 -14.49 23.52
CA GLN A 244 -1.56 -15.15 24.08
C GLN A 244 -1.50 -16.66 23.88
N MET A 245 -0.96 -17.14 22.75
CA MET A 245 -0.82 -18.56 22.47
C MET A 245 0.33 -19.24 23.25
N ALA A 246 1.34 -18.47 23.66
CA ALA A 246 2.46 -18.95 24.46
C ALA A 246 2.15 -19.14 25.96
N GLN A 247 1.00 -18.67 26.42
CA GLN A 247 0.48 -18.81 27.80
C GLN A 247 -0.37 -20.06 27.96
#